data_AF-A0A965UNL5-F1
#
_entry.id   AF-A0A965UNL5-F1
#
_cell.length_a   1.000
_cell.length_b   1.000
_cell.length_c   1.000
_cell.angle_alpha   90.00
_cell.angle_beta   90.00
_cell.angle_gamma   90.00
#
_symmetry.space_group_name_H-M   'P 1'
#
loop_
_entity.id
_entity.type
_entity.pdbx_description
1 polymer ?
#
loop_
_entity_poly.entity_id
_entity_poly.type
_entity_poly.pdbx_seq_one_letter_code
_entity_poly.pdbx_strand_id
1 'polypeptide(L)'
;MKQKLQDKLFTAFPKLFAQKDLDKKQTCMCWGIETPDEWYDVIYNACELIQGMIDSNQHLSDKYPQIEFTQVKEKWGALCMYYYPNTDYVNGVIAMADYMVQHLDKKNKNNRIGIRNY
;
A
#
# COMPACT_ATOMS: atom_id res chain seq x y z
N MET A 1 -4.05 -10.44 0.40
CA MET A 1 -4.93 -10.60 -0.77
C MET A 1 -4.47 -11.82 -1.55
N LYS A 2 -5.27 -12.38 -2.46
CA LYS A 2 -4.88 -13.53 -3.29
C LYS A 2 -3.62 -13.25 -4.10
N GLN A 3 -2.79 -14.30 -4.28
CA GLN A 3 -1.52 -14.21 -5.00
C GLN A 3 -1.66 -13.55 -6.38
N LYS A 4 -2.66 -13.95 -7.17
CA LYS A 4 -2.92 -13.38 -8.50
C LYS A 4 -3.12 -11.86 -8.49
N LEU A 5 -3.68 -11.30 -7.43
CA LEU A 5 -3.83 -9.84 -7.29
C LEU A 5 -2.51 -9.18 -6.87
N GLN A 6 -1.75 -9.82 -5.98
CA GLN A 6 -0.42 -9.35 -5.61
C GLN A 6 0.52 -9.30 -6.84
N ASP A 7 0.53 -10.37 -7.64
CA ASP A 7 1.38 -10.46 -8.83
C ASP A 7 1.07 -9.36 -9.85
N LYS A 8 -0.20 -8.96 -9.97
CA LYS A 8 -0.59 -7.81 -10.79
C LYS A 8 0.00 -6.50 -10.26
N LEU A 9 -0.05 -6.26 -8.95
CA LEU A 9 0.56 -5.06 -8.34
C LEU A 9 2.07 -5.06 -8.53
N PHE A 10 2.73 -6.19 -8.31
CA PHE A 10 4.18 -6.32 -8.47
C PHE A 10 4.63 -6.13 -9.92
N THR A 11 3.83 -6.61 -10.88
CA THR A 11 4.11 -6.45 -12.31
C THR A 11 3.86 -5.01 -12.77
N ALA A 12 2.80 -4.37 -12.28
CA ALA A 12 2.46 -3.00 -12.65
C ALA A 12 3.40 -1.95 -12.02
N PHE A 13 3.82 -2.17 -10.78
CA PHE A 13 4.60 -1.21 -9.99
C PHE A 13 5.91 -1.82 -9.45
N PRO A 14 6.80 -2.34 -10.31
CA PRO A 14 7.99 -3.06 -9.88
C PRO A 14 8.94 -2.19 -9.03
N LYS A 15 8.99 -0.87 -9.29
CA LYS A 15 9.83 0.05 -8.52
C LYS A 15 9.30 0.27 -7.10
N LEU A 16 7.98 0.33 -6.91
CA LEU A 16 7.37 0.50 -5.58
C LEU A 16 7.49 -0.78 -4.74
N PHE A 17 7.46 -1.95 -5.38
CA PHE A 17 7.55 -3.25 -4.71
C PHE A 17 8.93 -3.91 -4.87
N ALA A 18 9.99 -3.12 -5.07
CA ALA A 18 11.35 -3.63 -5.26
C ALA A 18 11.82 -4.54 -4.11
N GLN A 19 11.30 -4.32 -2.89
CA GLN A 19 11.68 -5.08 -1.71
C GLN A 19 10.99 -6.45 -1.58
N LYS A 20 10.03 -6.82 -2.43
CA LYS A 20 9.23 -8.03 -2.25
C LYS A 20 10.04 -9.34 -2.18
N ASP A 21 11.26 -9.36 -2.73
CA ASP A 21 12.13 -10.54 -2.78
C ASP A 21 13.36 -10.43 -1.85
N LEU A 22 13.47 -9.37 -1.05
CA LEU A 22 14.60 -9.20 -0.12
C LEU A 22 14.50 -10.14 1.08
N ASP A 23 15.61 -10.33 1.80
CA ASP A 23 15.65 -11.21 2.96
C ASP A 23 14.72 -10.67 4.08
N LYS A 24 14.09 -11.59 4.81
CA LYS A 24 13.20 -11.28 5.95
C LYS A 24 13.84 -10.47 7.07
N LYS A 25 15.18 -10.41 7.14
CA LYS A 25 15.92 -9.54 8.08
C LYS A 25 15.98 -8.08 7.61
N GLN A 26 15.71 -7.82 6.33
CA GLN A 26 15.82 -6.51 5.70
C GLN A 26 14.45 -5.85 5.50
N THR A 27 13.41 -6.64 5.21
CA THR A 27 12.09 -6.10 4.89
C THR A 27 10.97 -7.01 5.36
N CYS A 28 9.80 -6.41 5.57
CA CYS A 28 8.56 -7.14 5.81
C CYS A 28 7.77 -7.37 4.51
N MET A 29 8.18 -6.79 3.37
CA MET A 29 7.52 -7.03 2.07
C MET A 29 7.68 -8.46 1.56
N CYS A 30 8.66 -9.22 2.04
CA CYS A 30 8.88 -10.61 1.64
C CYS A 30 7.70 -11.54 2.01
N TRP A 31 6.83 -11.10 2.93
CA TRP A 31 5.61 -11.81 3.32
C TRP A 31 4.42 -11.50 2.41
N GLY A 32 4.61 -10.63 1.41
CA GLY A 32 3.57 -10.21 0.49
C GLY A 32 2.65 -9.12 1.04
N ILE A 33 1.45 -9.02 0.46
CA ILE A 33 0.45 -8.01 0.79
C ILE A 33 -0.66 -8.63 1.64
N GLU A 34 -0.63 -8.36 2.93
CA GLU A 34 -1.53 -8.92 3.96
C GLU A 34 -2.81 -8.08 4.11
N THR A 35 -3.50 -7.83 3.00
CA THR A 35 -4.76 -7.07 2.98
C THR A 35 -5.92 -7.90 2.43
N PRO A 36 -7.17 -7.50 2.67
CA PRO A 36 -8.34 -8.07 2.00
C PRO A 36 -8.30 -7.91 0.47
N ASP A 37 -8.96 -8.82 -0.26
CA ASP A 37 -9.05 -8.75 -1.72
C ASP A 37 -9.86 -7.53 -2.19
N GLU A 38 -10.88 -7.14 -1.41
CA GLU A 38 -11.76 -6.02 -1.76
C GLU A 38 -11.03 -4.67 -1.77
N TRP A 39 -9.86 -4.59 -1.13
CA TRP A 39 -9.05 -3.38 -1.07
C TRP A 39 -8.14 -3.22 -2.29
N TYR A 40 -8.11 -4.20 -3.20
CA TYR A 40 -7.21 -4.23 -4.34
C TYR A 40 -7.27 -2.96 -5.19
N ASP A 41 -8.46 -2.53 -5.61
CA ASP A 41 -8.61 -1.38 -6.51
C ASP A 41 -8.12 -0.08 -5.86
N VAL A 42 -8.37 0.08 -4.56
CA VAL A 42 -7.91 1.26 -3.80
C VAL A 42 -6.38 1.26 -3.71
N ILE A 43 -5.77 0.11 -3.40
CA ILE A 43 -4.31 -0.03 -3.32
C ILE A 43 -3.67 0.18 -4.70
N TYR A 44 -4.28 -0.35 -5.77
CA TYR A 44 -3.81 -0.18 -7.14
C TYR A 44 -3.79 1.30 -7.53
N ASN A 45 -4.89 2.02 -7.30
CA ASN A 45 -4.99 3.44 -7.63
C ASN A 45 -4.03 4.29 -6.78
N ALA A 46 -3.82 3.94 -5.51
CA ALA A 46 -2.81 4.59 -4.68
C ALA A 46 -1.40 4.41 -5.25
N CYS A 47 -1.05 3.19 -5.67
CA CYS A 47 0.24 2.90 -6.31
C CYS A 47 0.40 3.67 -7.63
N GLU A 48 -0.65 3.74 -8.46
CA GLU A 48 -0.65 4.48 -9.72
C GLU A 48 -0.41 5.98 -9.50
N LEU A 49 -1.10 6.59 -8.53
CA LEU A 49 -0.89 8.00 -8.17
C LEU A 49 0.53 8.26 -7.67
N ILE A 50 1.05 7.38 -6.80
CA ILE A 50 2.40 7.52 -6.25
C ILE A 50 3.45 7.41 -7.36
N GLN A 51 3.43 6.34 -8.14
CA GLN A 51 4.41 6.12 -9.21
C GLN A 51 4.29 7.20 -10.29
N GLY A 52 3.06 7.59 -10.66
CA GLY A 52 2.81 8.64 -11.63
C GLY A 52 3.32 10.01 -11.19
N MET A 53 3.16 10.37 -9.91
CA MET A 53 3.72 11.61 -9.36
C MET A 53 5.25 11.59 -9.38
N ILE A 54 5.88 10.49 -8.98
CA ILE A 54 7.34 10.32 -9.01
C ILE A 54 7.86 10.43 -10.45
N ASP A 55 7.28 9.68 -11.40
CA ASP A 55 7.76 9.65 -12.79
C ASP A 55 7.52 10.99 -13.51
N SER A 56 6.43 11.70 -13.22
CA SER A 56 6.15 13.02 -13.81
C SER A 56 7.05 14.13 -13.24
N ASN A 57 7.65 13.91 -12.07
CA ASN A 57 8.45 14.91 -11.36
C ASN A 57 9.88 14.43 -11.09
N GLN A 58 10.45 13.60 -11.97
CA GLN A 58 11.83 13.10 -11.85
C GLN A 58 12.87 14.23 -11.69
N HIS A 59 12.60 15.40 -12.27
CA HIS A 59 13.44 16.60 -12.14
C HIS A 59 13.40 17.24 -10.73
N LEU A 60 12.49 16.81 -9.86
CA LEU A 60 12.32 17.24 -8.46
C LEU A 60 12.49 16.06 -7.51
N SER A 61 13.52 15.22 -7.74
CA SER A 61 13.77 13.99 -6.96
C SER A 61 13.93 14.24 -5.46
N ASP A 62 14.36 15.44 -5.05
CA ASP A 62 14.47 15.81 -3.63
C ASP A 62 13.10 15.88 -2.94
N LYS A 63 12.04 16.18 -3.69
CA LYS A 63 10.67 16.29 -3.19
C LYS A 63 9.85 15.03 -3.47
N TYR A 64 10.07 14.42 -4.62
CA TYR A 64 9.39 13.21 -5.08
C TYR A 64 10.41 12.10 -5.38
N PRO A 65 11.11 11.60 -4.34
CA PRO A 65 12.06 10.51 -4.53
C PRO A 65 11.34 9.23 -4.94
N GLN A 66 12.05 8.34 -5.63
CA GLN A 66 11.57 6.97 -5.78
C GLN A 66 11.46 6.33 -4.39
N ILE A 67 10.26 5.86 -4.05
CA ILE A 67 10.00 5.15 -2.81
C ILE A 67 9.87 3.65 -3.07
N GLU A 68 10.06 2.89 -2.00
CA GLU A 68 9.83 1.46 -1.94
C GLU A 68 8.94 1.16 -0.73
N PHE A 69 7.92 0.33 -0.92
CA PHE A 69 7.15 -0.20 0.19
C PHE A 69 8.01 -1.17 0.99
N THR A 70 7.93 -1.06 2.31
CA THR A 70 8.62 -1.92 3.29
C THR A 70 7.66 -2.88 3.98
N GLN A 71 6.36 -2.56 3.99
CA GLN A 71 5.28 -3.45 4.42
C GLN A 71 3.91 -2.94 3.93
N VAL A 72 3.03 -3.84 3.50
CA VAL A 72 1.61 -3.54 3.24
C VAL A 72 0.71 -4.55 3.94
N LYS A 73 -0.12 -4.08 4.87
CA LYS A 73 -1.01 -4.95 5.66
C LYS A 73 -2.28 -4.25 6.11
N GLU A 74 -3.27 -5.04 6.50
CA GLU A 74 -4.38 -4.59 7.32
C GLU A 74 -4.00 -4.65 8.82
N LYS A 75 -4.41 -3.64 9.58
CA LYS A 75 -4.29 -3.65 11.04
C LYS A 75 -5.47 -2.90 11.68
N TRP A 76 -6.27 -3.59 12.47
CA TRP A 76 -7.44 -3.03 13.17
C TRP A 76 -8.46 -2.36 12.23
N GLY A 77 -8.72 -2.96 11.08
CA GLY A 77 -9.60 -2.45 10.03
C GLY A 77 -9.03 -1.28 9.23
N ALA A 78 -7.75 -0.94 9.41
CA ALA A 78 -7.08 0.15 8.69
C ALA A 78 -6.03 -0.39 7.72
N LEU A 79 -5.84 0.32 6.61
CA LEU A 79 -4.76 0.06 5.66
C LEU A 79 -3.46 0.67 6.17
N CYS A 80 -2.43 -0.16 6.30
CA CYS A 80 -1.09 0.26 6.68
C CYS A 80 -0.13 0.00 5.51
N MET A 81 0.34 1.07 4.87
CA MET A 81 1.36 1.03 3.83
C MET A 81 2.62 1.74 4.35
N TYR A 82 3.62 0.98 4.73
CA TYR A 82 4.92 1.49 5.19
C TYR A 82 5.87 1.58 4.00
N TYR A 83 6.65 2.64 3.93
CA TYR A 83 7.54 2.90 2.80
C TYR A 83 8.77 3.71 3.23
N TYR A 84 9.77 3.77 2.34
CA TYR A 84 10.96 4.60 2.49
C TYR A 84 11.46 5.06 1.10
N PRO A 85 12.05 6.26 0.96
CA PRO A 85 12.12 7.35 1.94
C PRO A 85 10.76 8.05 2.15
N ASN A 86 10.60 8.73 3.29
CA ASN A 86 9.36 9.43 3.65
C ASN A 86 9.16 10.68 2.80
N THR A 87 7.92 10.93 2.36
CA THR A 87 7.52 12.17 1.68
C THR A 87 6.05 12.50 1.95
N ASP A 88 5.74 13.78 2.14
CA ASP A 88 4.40 14.24 2.50
C ASP A 88 3.34 13.87 1.46
N TYR A 89 3.72 13.82 0.18
CA TYR A 89 2.79 13.43 -0.88
C TYR A 89 2.31 11.99 -0.71
N VAL A 90 3.24 11.06 -0.49
CA VAL A 90 2.92 9.63 -0.32
C VAL A 90 2.14 9.42 0.98
N ASN A 91 2.46 10.14 2.06
CA ASN A 91 1.66 10.15 3.29
C ASN A 91 0.19 10.55 3.03
N GLY A 92 -0.02 11.61 2.24
CA GLY A 92 -1.36 12.06 1.88
C GLY A 92 -2.14 11.04 1.07
N VAL A 93 -1.50 10.41 0.07
CA VAL A 93 -2.13 9.36 -0.76
C VAL A 93 -2.52 8.15 0.09
N ILE A 94 -1.63 7.70 0.98
CA ILE A 94 -1.89 6.55 1.87
C ILE A 94 -3.00 6.87 2.87
N ALA A 95 -3.03 8.06 3.44
CA ALA A 95 -4.10 8.49 4.35
C ALA A 95 -5.47 8.48 3.65
N MET A 96 -5.53 8.94 2.40
CA MET A 96 -6.76 8.88 1.61
C MET A 96 -7.15 7.43 1.28
N ALA A 97 -6.18 6.60 0.88
CA ALA A 97 -6.41 5.19 0.58
C ALA A 97 -6.98 4.44 1.79
N ASP A 98 -6.44 4.68 2.99
CA ASP A 98 -6.95 4.13 4.24
C ASP A 98 -8.42 4.54 4.49
N TYR A 99 -8.72 5.84 4.35
CA TYR A 99 -10.10 6.31 4.47
C TYR A 99 -11.05 5.64 3.47
N MET A 100 -10.61 5.46 2.22
CA MET A 100 -11.40 4.82 1.17
C MET A 100 -11.71 3.36 1.48
N VAL A 101 -10.73 2.58 1.96
CA VAL A 101 -10.99 1.17 2.30
C VAL A 101 -11.91 1.03 3.51
N GLN A 102 -11.76 1.91 4.51
CA GLN A 102 -12.67 1.94 5.66
C GLN A 102 -14.10 2.30 5.25
N HIS A 103 -14.25 3.25 4.31
CA HIS A 103 -15.54 3.61 3.77
C HIS A 103 -16.17 2.45 2.96
N LEU A 104 -15.35 1.75 2.15
CA LEU A 104 -15.77 0.58 1.39
C LEU A 104 -16.28 -0.54 2.32
N ASP A 105 -15.56 -0.81 3.41
CA ASP A 105 -15.96 -1.84 4.37
C ASP A 105 -17.25 -1.48 5.11
N LYS A 106 -17.42 -0.22 5.50
CA LYS A 106 -18.68 0.26 6.08
C LYS A 106 -19.85 0.04 5.12
N LYS A 107 -19.67 0.38 3.84
CA LYS A 107 -20.69 0.19 2.80
C LYS A 107 -21.02 -1.29 2.60
N ASN A 108 -20.02 -2.16 2.64
CA ASN A 108 -20.17 -3.61 2.48
C ASN A 108 -20.61 -4.32 3.77
N LYS A 109 -20.79 -3.60 4.88
CA LYS A 109 -21.08 -4.14 6.22
C LYS A 109 -20.02 -5.13 6.70
N ASN A 110 -18.77 -4.97 6.25
CA ASN A 110 -17.64 -5.75 6.71
C ASN A 110 -17.18 -5.24 8.08
N ASN A 111 -17.17 -6.09 9.10
CA ASN A 111 -16.58 -5.77 10.40
C ASN A 111 -15.20 -6.43 10.53
N ARG A 112 -14.14 -5.65 10.28
CA ARG A 112 -12.75 -6.13 10.35
C ARG A 112 -12.11 -5.97 11.74
N ILE A 113 -12.75 -5.24 12.65
CA ILE A 113 -12.19 -4.94 13.98
C ILE A 113 -12.50 -6.06 14.99
N GLY A 114 -13.44 -6.96 14.66
CA GLY A 114 -13.95 -7.98 15.58
C GLY A 114 -14.67 -7.35 16.77
N ILE A 115 -15.54 -8.10 17.42
CA ILE A 115 -16.08 -7.69 18.73
C ILE A 115 -14.87 -7.64 19.67
N ARG A 116 -14.43 -6.44 20.07
CA ARG A 116 -13.51 -6.32 21.21
C ARG A 116 -14.28 -6.76 22.44
N ASN A 117 -14.09 -8.01 22.85
CA ASN A 117 -14.36 -8.40 24.23
C ASN A 117 -13.28 -7.69 25.07
N TYR A 118 -13.65 -6.54 25.63
CA TYR A 118 -12.94 -5.95 26.76
C TYR A 118 -13.44 -6.60 28.05
#